data_AF-A0A3N5V571-F1
#
_entry.id   AF-A0A3N5V571-F1
#
_cell.length_a   1.000
_cell.length_b   1.000
_cell.length_c   1.000
_cell.angle_alpha   90.00
_cell.angle_beta   90.00
_cell.angle_gamma   90.00
#
_symmetry.space_group_name_H-M   'P 1'
#
loop_
_entity.id
_entity.type
_entity.pdbx_description
1 polymer ?
#
loop_
_entity_poly.entity_id
_entity_poly.type
_entity_poly.pdbx_seq_one_letter_code
_entity_poly.pdbx_strand_id
1 'polypeptide(L)'
;MRKEVWFGLSIMAAVVIALFIMMPPASQITNGHLGLLMLALIVVAIMLGFPTAFTLMGLGTMFTWFAYHSSNPATAVQQTLDLMVQRAYWVMNNDVLISVPLFVFMGYLVERANLIESLFKGLHLATSRIPGSLAVATIITCAIFATASGIIGAVV
;
A
#
# COMPACT_ATOMS: atom_id res chain seq x y z
N MET A 1 -9.15 -24.08 14.72
CA MET A 1 -8.47 -22.84 14.29
C MET A 1 -8.11 -22.96 12.81
N ARG A 2 -8.42 -21.96 11.98
CA ARG A 2 -8.23 -22.00 10.51
C ARG A 2 -6.74 -22.08 10.15
N LYS A 3 -6.37 -22.94 9.19
CA LYS A 3 -4.97 -23.15 8.73
C LYS A 3 -4.30 -21.85 8.24
N GLU A 4 -5.10 -20.91 7.73
CA GLU A 4 -4.66 -19.60 7.25
C GLU A 4 -4.05 -18.72 8.36
N VAL A 5 -4.61 -18.78 9.57
CA VAL A 5 -4.11 -18.01 10.72
C VAL A 5 -2.77 -18.59 11.22
N TRP A 6 -2.62 -19.91 11.12
CA TRP A 6 -1.38 -20.60 11.48
C TRP A 6 -0.21 -20.27 10.54
N PHE A 7 -0.50 -20.01 9.26
CA PHE A 7 0.51 -19.57 8.29
C PHE A 7 0.99 -18.14 8.55
N GLY A 8 0.08 -17.21 8.86
CA GLY A 8 0.46 -15.84 9.23
C GLY A 8 1.28 -15.79 10.53
N LEU A 9 0.92 -16.63 11.51
CA LEU A 9 1.58 -16.67 12.81
C LEU A 9 2.97 -17.34 12.74
N SER A 10 3.18 -18.32 11.84
CA SER A 10 4.50 -18.92 11.61
C SER A 10 5.47 -17.96 10.91
N ILE A 11 4.99 -17.15 9.96
CA ILE A 11 5.81 -16.09 9.33
C ILE A 11 6.17 -15.01 10.34
N MET A 12 5.23 -14.58 11.19
CA MET A 12 5.53 -13.66 12.29
C MET A 12 6.59 -14.23 13.24
N ALA A 13 6.47 -15.50 13.62
CA ALA A 13 7.46 -16.15 14.47
C ALA A 13 8.84 -16.22 13.79
N ALA A 14 8.90 -16.50 12.48
CA ALA A 14 10.15 -16.51 11.72
C ALA A 14 10.83 -15.12 11.67
N VAL A 15 10.06 -14.04 11.49
CA VAL A 15 10.59 -12.67 11.50
C VAL A 15 11.07 -12.25 12.90
N VAL A 16 10.34 -12.62 13.95
CA VAL A 16 10.75 -12.35 15.34
C VAL A 16 11.99 -13.17 15.70
N ILE A 17 12.09 -14.43 15.26
CA ILE A 17 13.30 -15.25 15.45
C ILE A 17 14.48 -14.65 14.67
N ALA A 18 14.26 -14.16 13.44
CA ALA A 18 15.28 -13.44 12.69
C ALA A 18 15.75 -12.16 13.40
N LEU A 19 14.83 -11.41 14.03
CA LEU A 19 15.17 -10.27 14.90
C LEU A 19 16.07 -10.67 16.07
N PHE A 20 15.78 -11.78 16.74
CA PHE A 20 16.60 -12.28 17.85
C PHE A 20 17.96 -12.85 17.42
N ILE A 21 18.04 -13.47 16.24
CA ILE A 21 19.31 -14.02 15.70
C ILE A 21 20.22 -12.92 15.16
N MET A 22 19.64 -11.88 14.54
CA MET A 22 20.39 -10.81 13.89
C MET A 22 20.75 -9.64 14.84
N MET A 23 20.27 -9.67 16.09
CA MET A 23 20.58 -8.65 17.10
C MET A 23 21.68 -9.15 18.07
N PRO A 24 22.94 -8.71 17.92
CA PRO A 24 23.95 -8.84 18.97
C PRO A 24 23.67 -7.88 20.16
N PRO A 25 24.30 -8.09 21.33
CA PRO A 25 23.93 -7.43 22.60
C PRO A 25 23.99 -5.89 22.56
N ALA A 26 23.22 -5.26 23.45
CA ALA A 26 22.91 -3.83 23.56
C ALA A 26 24.09 -2.83 23.65
N SER A 27 25.34 -3.26 23.46
CA SER A 27 26.55 -2.44 23.60
C SER A 27 27.26 -2.05 22.28
N GLN A 28 26.80 -2.53 21.12
CA GLN A 28 27.40 -2.23 19.79
C GLN A 28 26.34 -1.89 18.71
N ILE A 29 25.28 -1.15 19.05
CA ILE A 29 24.23 -0.77 18.07
C ILE A 29 24.78 0.32 17.14
N THR A 30 25.37 -0.11 16.02
CA THR A 30 25.66 0.76 14.86
C THR A 30 24.36 1.09 14.11
N ASN A 31 24.31 2.24 13.43
CA ASN A 31 23.16 2.71 12.64
C ASN A 31 22.57 1.65 11.67
N GLY A 32 23.39 0.73 11.16
CA GLY A 32 22.93 -0.37 10.29
C GLY A 32 21.98 -1.37 10.99
N HIS A 33 22.17 -1.63 12.28
CA HIS A 33 21.31 -2.55 13.05
C HIS A 33 19.94 -1.91 13.33
N LEU A 34 19.89 -0.59 13.52
CA LEU A 34 18.62 0.14 13.67
C LEU A 34 17.76 0.02 12.40
N GLY A 35 18.38 0.09 11.21
CA GLY A 35 17.68 -0.06 9.93
C GLY A 35 17.11 -1.47 9.72
N LEU A 36 17.86 -2.51 10.07
CA LEU A 36 17.39 -3.91 10.00
C LEU A 36 16.23 -4.17 10.97
N LEU A 37 16.31 -3.61 12.18
CA LEU A 37 15.25 -3.72 13.18
C LEU A 37 13.98 -2.99 12.72
N MET A 38 14.11 -1.79 12.14
CA MET A 38 13.00 -1.05 11.54
C MET A 38 12.29 -1.88 10.46
N LEU A 39 13.05 -2.46 9.53
CA LEU A 39 12.49 -3.24 8.42
C LEU A 39 11.73 -4.46 8.93
N ALA A 40 12.31 -5.21 9.87
CA ALA A 40 11.65 -6.37 10.44
C ALA A 40 10.38 -6.01 11.25
N LEU A 41 10.39 -4.91 12.01
CA LEU A 41 9.18 -4.44 12.72
C LEU A 41 8.08 -3.99 11.77
N ILE A 42 8.41 -3.35 10.64
CA ILE A 42 7.43 -2.97 9.62
C ILE A 42 6.75 -4.23 9.07
N VAL A 43 7.50 -5.28 8.75
CA VAL A 43 6.95 -6.55 8.26
C VAL A 43 5.98 -7.18 9.26
N VAL A 44 6.34 -7.22 10.54
CA VAL A 44 5.47 -7.73 11.61
C VAL A 44 4.21 -6.88 11.75
N ALA A 45 4.33 -5.55 11.72
CA ALA A 45 3.20 -4.65 11.84
C ALA A 45 2.20 -4.77 10.68
N ILE A 46 2.70 -5.02 9.46
CA ILE A 46 1.86 -5.30 8.28
C ILE A 46 1.15 -6.65 8.44
N MET A 47 1.83 -7.69 8.93
CA MET A 47 1.22 -9.02 9.18
C MET A 47 0.14 -8.99 10.26
N LEU A 48 0.25 -8.08 11.24
CA LEU A 48 -0.79 -7.80 12.24
C LEU A 48 -2.02 -7.10 11.65
N GLY A 49 -1.96 -6.63 10.40
CA GLY A 49 -3.06 -5.98 9.72
C GLY A 49 -3.27 -4.52 10.13
N PHE A 50 -2.28 -3.89 10.78
CA PHE A 50 -2.36 -2.47 11.08
C PHE A 50 -2.27 -1.65 9.79
N PRO A 51 -3.03 -0.53 9.64
CA PRO A 51 -3.00 0.24 8.41
C PRO A 51 -1.58 0.72 8.09
N THR A 52 -1.10 0.37 6.89
CA THR A 52 0.31 0.52 6.49
C THR A 52 0.79 1.98 6.50
N ALA A 53 -0.10 2.93 6.21
CA ALA A 53 0.21 4.36 6.27
C ALA A 53 0.71 4.78 7.66
N PHE A 54 0.08 4.29 8.72
CA PHE A 54 0.47 4.62 10.10
C PHE A 54 1.71 3.83 10.55
N THR A 55 1.89 2.58 10.09
CA THR A 55 3.10 1.81 10.43
C THR A 55 4.34 2.43 9.80
N LEU A 56 4.28 2.81 8.51
CA LEU A 56 5.40 3.43 7.79
C LEU A 56 5.74 4.81 8.34
N MET A 57 4.72 5.64 8.61
CA MET A 57 4.94 6.98 9.19
C MET A 57 5.47 6.89 10.63
N GLY A 58 4.85 6.06 11.47
CA GLY A 58 5.21 5.93 12.88
C GLY A 58 6.58 5.27 13.10
N LEU A 59 6.81 4.11 12.50
CA LEU A 59 8.11 3.42 12.63
C LEU A 59 9.21 4.20 11.88
N GLY A 60 8.90 4.77 10.71
CA GLY A 60 9.84 5.63 9.98
C GLY A 60 10.31 6.81 10.84
N THR A 61 9.40 7.59 11.41
CA THR A 61 9.75 8.76 12.24
C THR A 61 10.47 8.35 13.54
N MET A 62 10.00 7.31 14.24
CA MET A 62 10.62 6.80 15.46
C MET A 62 12.06 6.32 15.23
N PHE A 63 12.31 5.49 14.20
CA PHE A 63 13.65 4.98 13.93
C PHE A 63 14.58 6.05 13.37
N THR A 64 14.05 7.01 12.60
CA THR A 64 14.82 8.18 12.15
C THR A 64 15.28 9.02 13.34
N TRP A 65 14.40 9.25 14.32
CA TRP A 65 14.75 9.89 15.57
C TRP A 65 15.88 9.15 16.31
N PHE A 66 15.75 7.84 16.50
CA PHE A 66 16.77 7.04 17.19
C PHE A 66 18.13 7.06 16.45
N ALA A 67 18.13 7.02 15.11
CA ALA A 67 19.35 7.07 14.30
C ALA A 67 20.06 8.43 14.41
N TYR A 68 19.33 9.54 14.33
CA TYR A 68 19.93 10.87 14.47
C TYR A 68 20.31 11.20 15.91
N HIS A 69 19.57 10.71 16.91
CA HIS A 69 19.93 10.89 18.32
C HIS A 69 21.26 10.22 18.66
N SER A 70 21.55 9.07 18.07
CA SER A 70 22.85 8.38 18.20
C SER A 70 24.01 9.16 17.56
N SER A 71 23.74 10.00 16.56
CA SER A 71 24.76 10.76 15.82
C SER A 71 24.98 12.17 16.36
N ASN A 72 23.91 12.92 16.66
CA ASN A 72 24.00 14.27 17.22
C ASN A 72 22.70 14.67 17.98
N PRO A 73 22.69 14.64 19.33
CA PRO A 73 21.46 14.80 20.12
C PRO A 73 20.78 16.17 19.97
N ALA A 74 21.55 17.22 19.71
CA ALA A 74 21.04 18.60 19.68
C ALA A 74 20.22 18.90 18.42
N THR A 75 20.52 18.27 17.28
CA THR A 75 19.84 18.52 15.99
C THR A 75 18.89 17.39 15.58
N ALA A 76 18.89 16.26 16.30
CA ALA A 76 18.11 15.08 15.96
C ALA A 76 16.61 15.38 15.80
N VAL A 77 16.07 16.25 16.64
CA VAL A 77 14.66 16.66 16.62
C VAL A 77 14.32 17.39 15.34
N GLN A 78 15.11 18.41 15.01
CA GLN A 78 14.89 19.27 13.85
C GLN A 78 15.06 18.48 12.56
N GLN A 79 16.09 17.65 12.46
CA GLN A 79 16.36 16.84 11.26
C GLN A 79 15.25 15.80 11.02
N THR A 80 14.76 15.15 12.08
CA THR A 80 13.68 14.17 11.96
C THR A 80 12.39 14.84 11.49
N LEU A 81 12.02 15.98 12.08
CA LEU A 81 10.82 16.71 11.70
C LEU A 81 10.92 17.30 10.29
N ASP A 82 12.07 17.84 9.91
CA ASP A 82 12.30 18.40 8.58
C ASP A 82 12.20 17.30 7.50
N LEU A 83 12.83 16.14 7.73
CA LEU A 83 12.71 14.99 6.82
C LEU A 83 11.27 14.46 6.75
N MET A 84 10.54 14.40 7.86
CA MET A 84 9.14 13.97 7.88
C MET A 84 8.27 14.91 7.04
N VAL A 85 8.39 16.23 7.26
CA VAL A 85 7.65 17.25 6.53
C VAL A 85 8.03 17.24 5.05
N GLN A 86 9.33 17.15 4.73
CA GLN A 86 9.81 17.08 3.35
C GLN A 86 9.23 15.88 2.61
N ARG A 87 9.18 14.69 3.25
CA ARG A 87 8.57 13.50 2.64
C ARG A 87 7.06 13.67 2.43
N ALA A 88 6.35 14.26 3.40
CA ALA A 88 4.93 14.55 3.25
C ALA A 88 4.66 15.54 2.11
N TYR A 89 5.44 16.62 2.00
CA TYR A 89 5.36 17.56 0.89
C TYR A 89 5.68 16.92 -0.46
N TRP A 90 6.63 15.98 -0.50
CA TRP A 90 6.96 15.27 -1.74
C TRP A 90 5.81 14.40 -2.23
N VAL A 91 5.12 13.68 -1.32
CA VAL A 91 3.93 12.90 -1.67
C VAL A 91 2.79 13.81 -2.12
N MET A 92 2.57 14.94 -1.45
CA MET A 92 1.51 15.89 -1.82
C MET A 92 1.73 16.54 -3.19
N ASN A 93 2.98 16.77 -3.60
CA ASN A 93 3.32 17.29 -4.93
C ASN A 93 3.38 16.21 -6.01
N ASN A 94 2.93 14.99 -5.73
CA ASN A 94 2.98 13.91 -6.70
C ASN A 94 1.83 14.03 -7.72
N ASP A 95 2.17 14.06 -9.01
CA ASP A 95 1.20 14.18 -10.10
C ASP A 95 0.17 13.03 -10.14
N VAL A 96 0.48 11.87 -9.53
CA VAL A 96 -0.45 10.73 -9.43
C VAL A 96 -1.68 11.10 -8.59
N LEU A 97 -1.54 11.97 -7.58
CA LEU A 97 -2.68 12.40 -6.76
C LEU A 97 -3.73 13.18 -7.58
N ILE A 98 -3.32 13.85 -8.65
CA ILE A 98 -4.23 14.55 -9.59
C ILE A 98 -5.04 13.53 -10.41
N SER A 99 -4.50 12.32 -10.63
CA SER A 99 -5.21 11.26 -11.35
C SER A 99 -6.44 10.76 -10.60
N VAL A 100 -6.45 10.78 -9.26
CA VAL A 100 -7.57 10.28 -8.44
C VAL A 100 -8.89 11.04 -8.69
N PRO A 101 -8.96 12.37 -8.58
CA PRO A 101 -10.18 13.11 -8.87
C PRO A 101 -10.57 13.06 -10.34
N LEU A 102 -9.60 13.07 -11.27
CA LEU A 102 -9.88 12.93 -12.71
C LEU A 102 -10.48 11.57 -13.05
N PHE A 103 -10.05 10.53 -12.35
CA PHE A 103 -10.59 9.18 -12.48
C PHE A 103 -12.02 9.09 -11.97
N VAL A 104 -12.30 9.65 -10.78
CA VAL A 104 -13.66 9.73 -10.24
C VAL A 104 -14.55 10.56 -11.18
N PHE A 105 -14.02 11.63 -11.76
CA PHE A 105 -14.73 12.44 -12.74
C PHE A 105 -15.06 11.66 -14.02
N MET A 106 -14.13 10.87 -14.55
CA MET A 106 -14.40 9.97 -15.67
C MET A 106 -15.51 8.97 -15.33
N GLY A 107 -15.44 8.32 -14.16
CA GLY A 107 -16.47 7.39 -13.70
C GLY A 107 -17.85 8.06 -13.64
N TYR A 108 -17.90 9.28 -13.08
CA TYR A 108 -19.13 10.08 -13.02
C TYR A 108 -19.67 10.43 -14.42
N LEU A 109 -18.82 10.86 -15.35
CA LEU A 109 -19.24 11.16 -16.73
C LEU A 109 -19.79 9.92 -17.44
N VAL A 110 -19.13 8.77 -17.28
CA VAL A 110 -19.54 7.49 -17.86
C VAL A 110 -20.90 7.05 -17.34
N GLU A 111 -21.15 7.20 -16.03
CA GLU A 111 -22.44 6.91 -15.41
C GLU A 111 -23.52 7.88 -15.91
N ARG A 112 -23.25 9.18 -15.91
CA ARG A 112 -24.21 10.22 -16.33
C ARG A 112 -24.56 10.19 -17.81
N ALA A 113 -23.62 9.83 -18.67
CA ALA A 113 -23.86 9.69 -20.11
C ALA A 113 -24.60 8.38 -20.47
N ASN A 114 -24.95 7.57 -19.48
CA ASN A 114 -25.59 6.26 -19.65
C ASN A 114 -24.83 5.34 -20.64
N LEU A 115 -23.50 5.48 -20.67
CA LEU A 115 -22.63 4.69 -21.53
C LEU A 115 -22.58 3.22 -21.09
N ILE A 116 -22.71 2.97 -19.79
CA ILE A 116 -22.69 1.62 -19.21
C ILE A 116 -23.86 0.78 -19.76
N GLU A 117 -25.08 1.33 -19.77
CA GLU A 117 -26.27 0.61 -20.23
C GLU A 117 -26.21 0.34 -21.74
N SER A 118 -25.76 1.33 -22.51
CA SER A 118 -25.61 1.22 -23.96
C SER A 118 -24.56 0.18 -24.35
N LEU A 119 -23.42 0.16 -23.65
CA LEU A 119 -22.36 -0.83 -23.87
C LEU A 119 -22.80 -2.24 -23.45
N PHE A 120 -23.45 -2.40 -22.31
CA PHE A 120 -23.95 -3.69 -21.85
C PHE A 120 -24.95 -4.29 -22.84
N LYS A 121 -25.89 -3.47 -23.34
CA LYS A 121 -26.89 -3.91 -24.34
C LYS A 121 -26.23 -4.32 -25.66
N GLY A 122 -25.23 -3.56 -26.12
CA GLY A 122 -24.45 -3.88 -27.32
C GLY A 122 -23.67 -5.20 -27.19
N LEU A 123 -22.99 -5.40 -26.05
CA LEU A 123 -22.27 -6.64 -25.74
C LEU A 123 -23.20 -7.84 -25.59
N HIS A 124 -24.35 -7.66 -24.94
CA HIS A 124 -25.34 -8.72 -24.80
C HIS A 124 -25.88 -9.18 -26.15
N LEU A 125 -26.22 -8.24 -27.04
CA LEU A 125 -26.64 -8.54 -28.41
C LEU A 125 -25.54 -9.29 -29.19
N ALA A 126 -24.29 -8.83 -29.09
CA ALA A 126 -23.15 -9.47 -29.74
C ALA A 126 -22.89 -10.90 -29.23
N THR A 127 -23.15 -11.14 -27.95
CA THR A 127 -22.89 -12.43 -27.27
C THR A 127 -24.13 -13.34 -27.26
N SER A 128 -25.25 -12.91 -27.85
CA SER A 128 -26.55 -13.60 -27.79
C SER A 128 -26.53 -15.05 -28.29
N ARG A 129 -25.60 -15.40 -29.18
CA ARG A 129 -25.45 -16.77 -29.72
C ARG A 129 -24.77 -17.76 -28.78
N ILE A 130 -24.20 -17.31 -27.66
CA ILE A 130 -23.47 -18.18 -26.74
C ILE A 130 -24.39 -18.62 -25.59
N PRO A 131 -24.49 -19.91 -25.24
CA PRO A 131 -25.21 -20.36 -24.05
C PRO A 131 -24.56 -19.74 -22.80
N GLY A 132 -25.33 -18.98 -22.01
CA GLY A 132 -24.81 -18.18 -20.89
C GLY A 132 -24.43 -16.73 -21.24
N SER A 133 -24.96 -16.19 -22.35
CA SER A 133 -24.64 -14.85 -22.89
C SER A 133 -24.71 -13.70 -21.88
N LEU A 134 -25.60 -13.75 -20.87
CA LEU A 134 -25.68 -12.75 -19.81
C LEU A 134 -24.41 -12.74 -18.94
N ALA A 135 -23.89 -13.91 -18.58
CA ALA A 135 -22.68 -14.01 -17.76
C ALA A 135 -21.45 -13.53 -18.55
N VAL A 136 -21.34 -13.95 -19.81
CA VAL A 136 -20.22 -13.56 -20.68
C VAL A 136 -20.24 -12.05 -20.95
N ALA A 137 -21.40 -11.47 -21.26
CA ALA A 137 -21.54 -10.02 -21.44
C ALA A 137 -21.17 -9.24 -20.17
N THR A 138 -21.53 -9.75 -18.98
CA THR A 138 -21.17 -9.12 -17.70
C THR A 138 -19.67 -9.14 -17.47
N ILE A 139 -19.00 -10.28 -17.68
CA ILE A 139 -17.54 -10.41 -17.50
C ILE A 139 -16.79 -9.47 -18.45
N ILE A 140 -17.18 -9.43 -19.73
CA ILE A 140 -16.53 -8.55 -20.72
C ILE A 140 -16.77 -7.08 -20.37
N THR A 141 -17.98 -6.73 -19.97
CA THR A 141 -18.31 -5.36 -19.53
C THR A 141 -17.46 -4.98 -18.32
N CYS A 142 -17.39 -5.85 -17.30
CA CYS A 142 -16.52 -5.64 -16.13
C CYS A 142 -15.04 -5.52 -16.53
N ALA A 143 -14.54 -6.30 -17.49
CA ALA A 143 -13.15 -6.23 -17.92
C ALA A 143 -12.83 -4.90 -18.64
N ILE A 144 -13.72 -4.43 -19.52
CA ILE A 144 -13.56 -3.15 -20.22
C ILE A 144 -13.61 -1.99 -19.22
N PHE A 145 -14.59 -2.01 -18.30
CA PHE A 145 -14.68 -0.99 -17.26
C PHE A 145 -13.53 -1.06 -16.27
N ALA A 146 -13.02 -2.24 -15.91
CA ALA A 146 -11.83 -2.39 -15.06
C ALA A 146 -10.57 -1.82 -15.73
N THR A 147 -10.47 -1.94 -17.05
CA THR A 147 -9.35 -1.40 -17.85
C THR A 147 -9.45 0.12 -17.98
N ALA A 148 -10.66 0.64 -18.22
CA ALA A 148 -10.95 2.07 -18.27
C ALA A 148 -10.82 2.72 -16.89
N SER A 149 -11.24 2.00 -15.87
CA SER A 149 -10.98 2.27 -14.46
C SER A 149 -9.57 1.83 -14.07
N GLY A 150 -8.60 1.93 -15.01
CA GLY A 150 -7.21 1.51 -14.87
C GLY A 150 -6.76 1.62 -13.43
N ILE A 151 -6.21 0.53 -12.93
CA ILE A 151 -5.88 0.26 -11.53
C ILE A 151 -4.73 1.20 -11.10
N ILE A 152 -4.92 2.51 -11.20
CA ILE A 152 -3.92 3.61 -11.27
C ILE A 152 -3.25 3.84 -9.89
N GLY A 153 -3.26 2.84 -9.01
CA GLY A 153 -2.59 2.90 -7.72
C GLY A 153 -2.10 1.55 -7.25
N ALA A 154 -1.59 0.68 -8.13
CA ALA A 154 -0.79 -0.47 -7.69
C ALA A 154 0.47 0.04 -6.95
N VAL A 155 0.30 0.32 -5.66
CA VAL A 155 1.30 0.71 -4.64
C VAL A 155 2.16 1.92 -5.02
N VAL A 156 1.76 3.10 -4.53
CA VAL A 156 2.71 4.10 -4.02
C VAL A 156 2.62 4.12 -2.50
#